data_AF-A0A1Y3S8I6-F1
#
_entry.id   AF-A0A1Y3S8I6-F1
#
_cell.length_a   1.000
_cell.length_b   1.000
_cell.length_c   1.000
_cell.angle_alpha   90.00
_cell.angle_beta   90.00
_cell.angle_gamma   90.00
#
_symmetry.space_group_name_H-M   'P 1'
#
loop_
_entity.id
_entity.type
_entity.pdbx_description
1 polymer ?
#
loop_
_entity_poly.entity_id
_entity_poly.type
_entity_poly.pdbx_seq_one_letter_code
_entity_poly.pdbx_strand_id
1 'polypeptide(L)'
;MERITKKDSAGSWVIPAEEMEAAAARLAAFEDAYERLMARQQEIVTRMEALKSQGKQKTAQFRELFGEKLMNQNTLTLWETYGVR
;
A
#
# COMPACT_ATOMS: atom_id res chain seq x y z
N MET A 1 -13.86 -8.15 8.56
CA MET A 1 -13.62 -6.96 9.40
C MET A 1 -14.94 -6.22 9.52
N GLU A 2 -15.30 -5.79 10.73
CA GLU A 2 -16.49 -4.96 10.93
C GLU A 2 -16.22 -3.53 10.44
N ARG A 3 -17.16 -3.00 9.65
CA ARG A 3 -17.07 -1.68 9.02
C ARG A 3 -17.49 -0.60 10.04
N ILE A 4 -16.59 0.36 10.28
CA ILE A 4 -16.86 1.52 11.15
C ILE A 4 -17.72 2.58 10.45
N THR A 5 -17.50 2.79 9.16
CA THR A 5 -18.23 3.83 8.40
C THR A 5 -19.68 3.43 8.12
N LYS A 6 -20.61 4.35 8.36
CA LYS A 6 -22.04 4.18 8.07
C LYS A 6 -22.46 5.20 7.02
N LYS A 7 -23.49 4.88 6.23
CA LYS A 7 -24.14 5.90 5.40
C LYS A 7 -25.23 6.58 6.20
N ASP A 8 -25.25 7.90 6.16
CA ASP A 8 -26.35 8.68 6.71
C ASP A 8 -27.57 8.68 5.75
N SER A 9 -28.66 9.33 6.17
CA SER A 9 -29.87 9.48 5.35
C SER A 9 -29.66 10.25 4.04
N ALA A 10 -28.59 11.05 3.94
CA ALA A 10 -28.21 11.78 2.74
C ALA A 10 -27.25 10.97 1.83
N GLY A 11 -26.84 9.77 2.26
CA GLY A 11 -25.92 8.89 1.53
C GLY A 11 -24.44 9.21 1.74
N SER A 12 -24.10 10.17 2.61
CA SER A 12 -22.73 10.51 2.98
C SER A 12 -22.16 9.50 3.97
N TRP A 13 -20.85 9.30 3.94
CA TRP A 13 -20.16 8.43 4.89
C TRP A 13 -19.88 9.17 6.20
N VAL A 14 -20.28 8.57 7.31
CA VAL A 14 -20.07 9.10 8.67
C VAL A 14 -19.40 8.05 9.55
N ILE A 15 -18.67 8.52 10.56
CA ILE A 15 -18.09 7.71 11.63
C ILE A 15 -18.89 8.00 12.91
N PRO A 16 -19.44 6.99 13.59
CA PRO A 16 -20.08 7.19 14.90
C PRO A 16 -19.10 7.80 15.90
N ALA A 17 -19.58 8.72 16.75
CA ALA A 17 -18.72 9.47 17.66
C ALA A 17 -17.95 8.55 18.63
N GLU A 18 -18.60 7.47 19.07
CA GLU A 18 -18.03 6.44 19.93
C GLU A 18 -16.94 5.58 19.25
N GLU A 19 -16.87 5.59 17.91
CA GLU A 19 -15.87 4.85 17.13
C GLU A 19 -14.78 5.76 16.56
N MET A 20 -14.79 7.06 16.86
CA MET A 20 -13.89 8.04 16.23
C MET A 20 -12.40 7.78 16.51
N GLU A 21 -12.05 7.38 17.73
CA GLU A 21 -10.67 7.01 18.08
C GLU A 21 -10.24 5.72 17.37
N ALA A 22 -11.11 4.71 17.33
CA ALA A 22 -10.84 3.46 16.62
C ALA A 22 -10.70 3.68 15.10
N ALA A 23 -11.50 4.58 14.54
CA ALA A 23 -11.40 4.98 13.14
C ALA A 23 -10.07 5.68 12.85
N ALA A 24 -9.63 6.61 13.70
CA ALA A 24 -8.35 7.30 13.56
C ALA A 24 -7.18 6.32 13.64
N ALA A 25 -7.18 5.40 14.60
CA ALA A 25 -6.14 4.38 14.72
C ALA A 25 -6.06 3.46 13.48
N ARG A 26 -7.21 3.07 12.91
CA ARG A 26 -7.24 2.27 11.68
C ARG A 26 -6.78 3.06 10.46
N LEU A 27 -7.11 4.35 10.37
CA LEU A 27 -6.64 5.22 9.30
C LEU A 27 -5.11 5.37 9.38
N ALA A 28 -4.56 5.66 10.56
CA ALA A 28 -3.12 5.77 10.76
C ALA A 28 -2.40 4.46 10.37
N ALA A 29 -2.89 3.30 10.80
CA ALA A 29 -2.30 2.02 10.42
C ALA A 29 -2.37 1.75 8.90
N PHE A 30 -3.41 2.24 8.23
CA PHE A 30 -3.54 2.16 6.79
C PHE A 30 -2.55 3.09 6.08
N GLU A 31 -2.40 4.32 6.56
CA GLU A 31 -1.42 5.31 6.07
C GLU A 31 0.02 4.79 6.23
N ASP A 32 0.37 4.28 7.41
CA ASP A 32 1.67 3.65 7.67
C ASP A 32 1.96 2.48 6.70
N ALA A 33 0.94 1.66 6.41
CA ALA A 33 1.06 0.55 5.48
C ALA A 33 1.28 1.04 4.04
N TYR A 34 0.58 2.11 3.64
CA TYR A 34 0.73 2.74 2.33
C TYR A 34 2.13 3.34 2.17
N GLU A 35 2.59 4.14 3.13
CA GLU A 35 3.92 4.74 3.14
C GLU A 35 5.03 3.67 3.08
N ARG A 36 4.89 2.62 3.90
CA ARG A 36 5.83 1.49 3.88
C ARG A 36 5.88 0.80 2.52
N LEU A 37 4.73 0.61 1.87
CA LEU A 37 4.66 -0.02 0.56
C LEU A 37 5.35 0.84 -0.52
N MET A 38 5.11 2.16 -0.51
CA MET A 38 5.79 3.10 -1.40
C MET A 38 7.30 3.13 -1.17
N ALA A 39 7.74 3.23 0.08
CA ALA A 39 9.15 3.22 0.43
C ALA A 39 9.84 1.92 -0.03
N ARG A 40 9.16 0.78 0.16
CA ARG A 40 9.66 -0.52 -0.29
C ARG A 40 9.73 -0.61 -1.81
N GLN A 41 8.74 -0.08 -2.53
CA GLN A 41 8.76 -0.02 -3.98
C GLN A 41 9.99 0.76 -4.50
N GLN A 42 10.27 1.92 -3.89
CA GLN A 42 11.43 2.73 -4.26
C GLN A 42 12.76 2.01 -3.95
N GLU A 43 12.85 1.37 -2.79
CA GLU A 43 14.02 0.59 -2.39
C GLU A 43 14.29 -0.57 -3.36
N ILE A 44 13.24 -1.30 -3.76
CA ILE A 44 13.36 -2.40 -4.73
C ILE A 44 13.92 -1.89 -6.05
N VAL A 45 13.42 -0.76 -6.56
CA VAL A 45 13.92 -0.15 -7.80
C VAL A 45 15.41 0.14 -7.70
N THR A 46 15.85 0.82 -6.64
CA THR A 46 17.27 1.13 -6.41
C THR A 46 18.14 -0.13 -6.31
N ARG A 47 17.70 -1.16 -5.57
CA ARG A 47 18.43 -2.43 -5.44
C ARG A 47 18.53 -3.17 -6.78
N MET A 48 17.44 -3.19 -7.54
CA MET A 48 17.42 -3.80 -8.88
C MET A 48 18.38 -3.09 -9.84
N GLU A 49 18.43 -1.75 -9.82
CA GLU A 49 19.39 -0.96 -10.61
C GLU A 49 20.85 -1.28 -10.25
N ALA A 50 21.16 -1.40 -8.95
CA ALA A 50 22.48 -1.82 -8.50
C ALA A 50 22.85 -3.25 -8.95
N LEU A 51 21.89 -4.18 -8.99
CA LEU A 51 22.13 -5.52 -9.53
C LEU A 51 22.32 -5.49 -11.06
N LYS A 52 21.60 -4.61 -11.77
CA LYS A 52 21.76 -4.43 -13.23
C LYS A 52 23.15 -3.94 -13.58
N SER A 53 23.68 -2.94 -12.86
CA SER A 53 25.04 -2.41 -13.11
C SER A 53 26.14 -3.44 -12.86
N GLN A 54 25.87 -4.42 -11.99
CA GLN A 54 26.76 -5.57 -11.74
C GLN A 54 26.54 -6.75 -12.72
N GLY A 55 25.65 -6.63 -13.70
CA GLY A 55 25.31 -7.72 -14.63
C GLY A 55 24.50 -8.88 -14.02
N LYS A 56 23.95 -8.71 -12.82
CA LYS A 56 23.29 -9.77 -12.01
C LYS A 56 21.79 -9.96 -12.28
N GLN A 57 21.32 -9.63 -13.49
CA GLN A 57 19.89 -9.64 -13.84
C GLN A 57 19.25 -11.04 -13.88
N LYS A 58 20.05 -12.10 -14.05
CA LYS A 58 19.56 -13.49 -14.13
C LYS A 58 19.55 -14.23 -12.78
N THR A 59 19.97 -13.56 -11.70
CA THR A 59 20.06 -14.16 -10.37
C THR A 59 18.70 -14.37 -9.73
N ALA A 60 18.60 -15.30 -8.78
CA ALA A 60 17.39 -15.52 -7.99
C ALA A 60 16.95 -14.23 -7.27
N GLN A 61 17.90 -13.52 -6.65
CA GLN A 61 17.67 -12.25 -5.98
C GLN A 61 16.99 -11.20 -6.88
N PHE A 62 17.44 -11.06 -8.13
CA PHE A 62 16.82 -10.11 -9.06
C PHE A 62 15.38 -10.51 -9.40
N ARG A 63 15.12 -11.80 -9.59
CA ARG A 63 13.77 -12.32 -9.88
C ARG A 63 12.82 -12.15 -8.70
N GLU A 64 13.29 -12.38 -7.49
CA GLU A 64 12.53 -12.15 -6.25
C GLU A 64 12.14 -10.68 -6.12
N LEU A 65 13.11 -9.76 -6.24
CA LEU A 65 12.86 -8.32 -6.21
C LEU A 65 11.89 -7.87 -7.31
N PHE A 66 12.01 -8.43 -8.52
CA PHE A 66 11.08 -8.12 -9.60
C PHE A 66 9.66 -8.62 -9.31
N GLY A 67 9.51 -9.83 -8.76
CA GLY A 67 8.22 -10.35 -8.34
C GLY A 67 7.57 -9.48 -7.25
N GLU A 68 8.35 -9.09 -6.24
CA GLU A 68 7.89 -8.19 -5.18
C GLU A 68 7.46 -6.83 -5.74
N LYS A 69 8.24 -6.25 -6.68
CA LYS A 69 7.88 -5.00 -7.37
C LYS A 69 6.52 -5.05 -8.05
N LEU A 70 6.24 -6.15 -8.77
CA LEU A 70 4.98 -6.35 -9.48
C LEU A 70 3.81 -6.50 -8.51
N MET A 71 4.01 -7.23 -7.42
CA MET A 71 3.00 -7.41 -6.39
C MET A 71 2.66 -6.07 -5.71
N ASN A 72 3.66 -5.30 -5.32
CA ASN A 72 3.47 -3.98 -4.72
C ASN A 72 2.75 -3.03 -5.68
N GLN A 73 3.13 -3.02 -6.96
CA GLN A 73 2.48 -2.20 -7.99
C GLN A 73 1.01 -2.59 -8.16
N ASN A 74 0.69 -3.89 -8.18
CA ASN A 74 -0.68 -4.36 -8.26
C ASN A 74 -1.52 -3.91 -7.05
N THR A 75 -0.96 -3.99 -5.83
CA THR A 75 -1.64 -3.49 -4.62
C THR A 75 -1.89 -1.99 -4.67
N LEU A 76 -0.91 -1.19 -5.08
CA LEU A 76 -1.07 0.26 -5.23
C LEU A 76 -2.15 0.59 -6.27
N THR A 77 -2.13 -0.05 -7.43
CA THR A 77 -3.16 0.13 -8.46
C THR A 77 -4.54 -0.26 -7.96
N LEU A 78 -4.66 -1.34 -7.19
CA LEU A 78 -5.94 -1.72 -6.58
C LEU A 78 -6.46 -0.60 -5.66
N TRP A 79 -5.62 -0.04 -4.79
CA TRP A 79 -6.01 1.06 -3.90
C TRP A 79 -6.40 2.34 -4.65
N GLU A 80 -5.70 2.67 -5.74
CA GLU A 80 -6.06 3.79 -6.62
C GLU A 80 -7.47 3.63 -7.21
N THR A 81 -7.91 2.40 -7.53
CA THR A 81 -9.29 2.17 -8.02
C THR A 81 -10.38 2.54 -7.02
N TYR A 82 -10.05 2.58 -5.73
CA TYR A 82 -10.92 3.02 -4.64
C TYR A 82 -10.68 4.48 -4.23
N GLY A 83 -9.83 5.22 -4.96
CA GLY A 83 -9.49 6.61 -4.68
C GLY A 83 -8.50 6.79 -3.52
N VAL A 84 -7.83 5.72 -3.11
CA VAL A 84 -6.85 5.76 -2.02
C VAL A 84 -5.47 6.04 -2.60
N ARG A 85 -4.83 7.11 -2.11
CA ARG A 85 -3.58 7.67 -2.60
C ARG A 85 -2.86 8.45 -1.51
#